data_AF-A0A0B4E037-F1
#
_entry.id   AF-A0A0B4E037-F1
#
_cell.length_a   1.000
_cell.length_b   1.000
_cell.length_c   1.000
_cell.angle_alpha   90.00
_cell.angle_beta   90.00
_cell.angle_gamma   90.00
#
_symmetry.space_group_name_H-M   'P 1'
#
loop_
_entity.id
_entity.type
_entity.pdbx_description
1 polymer ?
#
loop_
_entity_poly.entity_id
_entity_poly.type
_entity_poly.pdbx_seq_one_letter_code
_entity_poly.pdbx_strand_id
1 'polypeptide(L)' 'MTREDLLSTVESLETRIRKESGAARLAMRPEFIRLLDYMRKTGAEVPGRLRRLEATLCEEAVEEMFDNVPV' A
#
# COMPACT_ATOMS: atom_id res chain seq x y z
N MET A 1 -3.06 -16.07 11.52
CA MET A 1 -3.56 -15.39 10.32
C MET A 1 -3.58 -16.39 9.17
N THR A 2 -4.74 -16.73 8.64
CA THR A 2 -4.87 -17.55 7.43
C THR A 2 -4.64 -16.68 6.19
N ARG A 3 -4.42 -17.29 5.02
CA ARG A 3 -4.22 -16.54 3.75
C ARG A 3 -5.42 -15.64 3.42
N GLU A 4 -6.63 -16.10 3.72
CA GLU A 4 -7.88 -15.39 3.49
C GLU A 4 -8.00 -14.15 4.39
N ASP A 5 -7.60 -14.28 5.66
CA ASP A 5 -7.58 -13.17 6.63
C ASP A 5 -6.59 -12.08 6.19
N LEU A 6 -5.46 -12.48 5.61
CA LEU A 6 -4.47 -11.55 5.10
C LEU A 6 -4.95 -10.80 3.86
N LEU A 7 -5.58 -11.51 2.92
CA LEU A 7 -6.18 -10.89 1.75
C LEU A 7 -7.26 -9.88 2.17
N SER A 8 -8.16 -10.27 3.07
CA SER A 8 -9.22 -9.41 3.59
C SER A 8 -8.68 -8.17 4.32
N THR A 9 -7.59 -8.34 5.07
CA THR A 9 -6.87 -7.22 5.71
C THR A 9 -6.31 -6.25 4.67
N VAL A 10 -5.65 -6.78 3.63
CA VAL A 10 -5.07 -5.97 2.55
C VAL A 10 -6.15 -5.26 1.73
N GLU A 11 -7.28 -5.90 1.45
CA GLU A 11 -8.41 -5.29 0.74
C GLU A 11 -9.10 -4.19 1.55
N SER A 12 -9.21 -4.39 2.86
CA SER A 12 -9.68 -3.35 3.78
C SER A 12 -8.73 -2.17 3.79
N LEU A 13 -7.42 -2.42 3.82
CA LEU A 13 -6.41 -1.38 3.78
C LEU A 13 -6.40 -0.65 2.43
N GLU A 14 -6.51 -1.36 1.31
CA GLU A 14 -6.71 -0.78 -0.03
C GLU A 14 -7.90 0.17 -0.03
N THR A 15 -9.03 -0.25 0.54
CA THR A 15 -10.25 0.57 0.58
C THR A 15 -10.04 1.85 1.37
N ARG A 16 -9.32 1.77 2.50
CA ARG A 16 -8.96 2.95 3.30
C ARG A 16 -8.01 3.88 2.55
N ILE A 17 -6.98 3.32 1.93
CA ILE A 17 -6.02 4.06 1.11
C ILE A 17 -6.71 4.78 -0.05
N ARG A 18 -7.72 4.17 -0.68
CA ARG A 18 -8.50 4.82 -1.75
C ARG A 18 -9.46 5.89 -1.25
N LYS A 19 -9.90 5.81 0.01
CA LYS A 19 -10.78 6.83 0.63
C LYS A 19 -9.99 8.03 1.12
N GLU A 20 -8.78 7.80 1.59
CA GLU A 20 -7.87 8.83 2.07
C GLU A 20 -7.05 9.42 0.91
N SER A 21 -6.48 10.60 1.08
CA SER A 21 -5.65 11.27 0.08
C SER A 21 -4.53 12.08 0.74
N GLY A 22 -3.45 12.35 -0.01
CA GLY A 22 -2.28 13.06 0.49
C GLY A 22 -1.56 12.32 1.63
N ALA A 23 -1.13 13.07 2.65
CA ALA A 23 -0.36 12.56 3.77
C ALA A 23 -1.01 11.38 4.50
N ALA A 24 -2.34 11.35 4.66
CA ALA A 24 -3.03 10.25 5.32
C ALA A 24 -2.94 8.94 4.54
N ARG A 25 -3.01 9.03 3.21
CA ARG A 25 -2.82 7.89 2.30
C ARG A 25 -1.38 7.38 2.34
N LEU A 26 -0.42 8.29 2.36
CA LEU A 26 1.01 7.98 2.41
C LEU A 26 1.45 7.40 3.77
N ALA A 27 0.80 7.78 4.86
CA ALA A 27 1.01 7.17 6.17
C ALA A 27 0.62 5.68 6.20
N MET A 28 -0.36 5.26 5.38
CA MET A 28 -0.81 3.86 5.29
C MET A 28 0.00 3.01 4.29
N ARG A 29 0.72 3.65 3.37
CA ARG A 29 1.62 2.99 2.40
C ARG A 29 2.63 2.01 3.02
N PRO A 30 3.40 2.34 4.09
CA PRO A 30 4.35 1.40 4.68
C PRO A 30 3.67 0.16 5.28
N GLU A 31 2.47 0.30 5.82
CA GLU A 31 1.67 -0.83 6.31
C GLU A 31 1.22 -1.73 5.17
N PHE A 32 0.77 -1.14 4.06
CA PHE A 32 0.36 -1.85 2.85
C PHE A 32 1.52 -2.66 2.25
N ILE A 33 2.69 -2.05 2.09
CA ILE A 33 3.89 -2.73 1.57
C ILE A 33 4.30 -3.90 2.47
N ARG A 34 4.25 -3.73 3.80
CA ARG A 34 4.56 -4.81 4.75
C ARG A 34 3.62 -6.00 4.59
N LEU A 35 2.32 -5.76 4.41
CA LEU A 35 1.35 -6.83 4.18
C LEU A 35 1.59 -7.54 2.84
N LEU A 36 1.88 -6.80 1.77
CA LEU A 36 2.22 -7.39 0.47
C LEU A 36 3.50 -8.22 0.52
N ASP A 37 4.52 -7.75 1.22
CA ASP A 37 5.77 -8.50 1.45
C ASP A 37 5.50 -9.78 2.26
N TYR A 38 4.62 -9.69 3.27
CA TYR A 38 4.18 -10.86 4.04
C TYR A 38 3.39 -11.87 3.18
N MET A 39 2.52 -11.41 2.28
CA MET A 39 1.85 -12.28 1.29
C MET A 39 2.89 -13.02 0.44
N ARG A 40 3.87 -12.29 -0.12
CA ARG A 40 4.94 -12.89 -0.93
C ARG A 40 5.74 -13.92 -0.13
N LYS A 41 6.12 -13.61 1.11
CA LYS A 41 6.87 -14.51 2.01
C LYS A 41 6.10 -15.77 2.40
N THR A 42 4.79 -15.67 2.53
CA THR A 42 3.92 -16.81 2.85
C THR A 42 3.54 -17.65 1.62
N GLY A 43 4.06 -17.29 0.44
CA GLY A 43 3.74 -17.93 -0.84
C GLY A 43 2.32 -17.64 -1.32
N ALA A 44 1.69 -16.58 -0.81
CA ALA A 44 0.40 -16.10 -1.30
C ALA A 44 0.62 -15.24 -2.56
N GLU A 45 -0.21 -15.47 -3.58
CA GLU A 45 -0.18 -14.65 -4.79
C GLU A 45 -0.68 -13.24 -4.47
N VAL A 46 0.06 -12.23 -4.93
CA VAL A 46 -0.35 -10.84 -4.80
C VAL A 46 -1.14 -10.44 -6.05
N PRO A 47 -2.46 -10.16 -5.93
CA PRO A 47 -3.26 -9.79 -7.08
C PRO A 47 -2.72 -8.53 -7.79
N GLY A 48 -2.83 -8.51 -9.12
CA GLY A 48 -2.34 -7.41 -9.95
C GLY A 48 -2.91 -6.03 -9.58
N ARG A 49 -4.15 -5.98 -9.05
CA ARG A 49 -4.76 -4.73 -8.55
C ARG A 49 -3.95 -4.10 -7.41
N LEU A 50 -3.41 -4.92 -6.51
CA LEU A 50 -2.63 -4.47 -5.35
C LEU A 50 -1.23 -4.01 -5.78
N ARG A 51 -0.59 -4.69 -6.75
CA ARG A 51 0.67 -4.24 -7.34
C ARG A 51 0.53 -2.89 -8.03
N ARG A 52 -0.59 -2.65 -8.73
CA ARG A 52 -0.85 -1.34 -9.33
C ARG A 52 -1.00 -0.25 -8.27
N LEU A 53 -1.75 -0.53 -7.20
CA LEU A 53 -1.89 0.42 -6.09
C LEU A 53 -0.55 0.71 -5.41
N GLU A 54 0.28 -0.32 -5.19
CA GLU A 54 1.65 -0.18 -4.66
C GLU A 54 2.50 0.76 -5.51
N ALA A 55 2.45 0.60 -6.84
CA ALA A 55 3.18 1.46 -7.78
C ALA A 55 2.71 2.91 -7.71
N THR A 56 1.38 3.14 -7.78
CA THR A 56 0.79 4.48 -7.66
C THR A 56 1.19 5.17 -6.35
N LEU A 57 1.09 4.46 -5.23
CA LEU A 57 1.51 4.99 -3.92
C LEU A 57 3.01 5.31 -3.87
N CYS A 58 3.84 4.55 -4.59
CA CYS A 58 5.26 4.80 -4.68
C CYS A 58 5.56 6.09 -5.44
N GLU A 59 4.89 6.30 -6.58
CA GLU A 59 4.97 7.53 -7.37
C GLU A 59 4.52 8.74 -6.55
N GLU A 60 3.34 8.67 -5.93
CA GLU A 60 2.80 9.75 -5.09
C GLU A 60 3.73 10.10 -3.91
N ALA A 61 4.37 9.11 -3.31
CA ALA A 61 5.29 9.35 -2.21
C ALA A 61 6.59 10.01 -2.66
N VAL A 62 7.07 9.67 -3.85
CA VAL A 62 8.22 10.34 -4.46
C VAL A 62 7.83 11.79 -4.71
N GLU A 63 6.67 12.06 -5.32
CA GLU A 63 6.19 13.43 -5.55
C GLU A 63 6.08 14.24 -4.24
N GLU A 64 5.48 13.68 -3.17
CA GLU A 64 5.38 14.39 -1.88
C GLU A 64 6.76 14.64 -1.22
N MET A 65 7.71 13.71 -1.36
CA MET A 65 9.07 13.89 -0.86
C MET A 65 9.83 15.01 -1.60
N PHE A 66 9.54 15.22 -2.88
CA PHE A 66 10.16 16.28 -3.69
C PHE A 66 9.45 17.63 -3.55
N ASP A 67 8.16 17.67 -3.21
CA ASP A 67 7.44 18.93 -2.95
C ASP A 67 7.86 19.58 -1.61
N ASN A 68 8.31 18.77 -0.65
CA ASN A 68 8.71 19.23 0.69
C ASN A 68 10.21 19.55 0.84
N VAL A 69 10.98 19.69 -0.24
CA VAL A 69 12.34 20.26 -0.13
C VAL A 69 12.25 21.79 -0.14
N PRO A 70 12.53 22.49 0.98
CA PRO A 70 12.64 23.94 0.93
C PRO A 70 13.87 24.30 0.08
N VAL A 71 13.66 25.16 -0.91
CA VAL A 71 14.75 25.89 -1.58
C VAL A 71 15.40 26.87 -0.61
#